data_AF-A0A940Q9H5-F1
#
_entry.id   AF-A0A940Q9H5-F1
#
_cell.length_a   1.000
_cell.length_b   1.000
_cell.length_c   1.000
_cell.angle_alpha   90.00
_cell.angle_beta   90.00
_cell.angle_gamma   90.00
#
_symmetry.space_group_name_H-M   'P 1'
#
loop_
_entity.id
_entity.type
_entity.pdbx_description
1 polymer ?
#
loop_
_entity_poly.entity_id
_entity_poly.type
_entity_poly.pdbx_seq_one_letter_code
_entity_poly.pdbx_strand_id
1 'polypeptide(L)'
;MVVCFGISWPLNIIKAWKSRSAKGISLPFYFFIWIGYVFAFVSKFTLIAANAPHPWYETVHWYVMFFYVLNIVMVTVGIGIYFRNKHLDKASTEIKFTPVTE
;
A
#
# COMPACT_ATOMS: atom_id res chain seq x y z
N MET A 1 2.53 3.82 18.28
CA MET A 1 1.48 3.97 17.24
C MET A 1 2.01 3.71 15.84
N VAL A 2 2.98 4.48 15.31
CA VAL A 2 3.48 4.35 13.93
C VAL A 2 4.09 2.98 13.62
N VAL A 3 4.87 2.40 14.54
CA VAL A 3 5.52 1.10 14.34
C VAL A 3 4.50 -0.05 14.23
N CYS A 4 3.54 -0.13 15.15
CA CYS A 4 2.48 -1.14 15.07
C CYS A 4 1.59 -0.96 13.84
N PHE A 5 1.36 0.29 13.42
CA PHE A 5 0.66 0.60 12.18
C PHE A 5 1.46 0.19 10.94
N GLY A 6 2.78 0.37 10.96
CA GLY A 6 3.67 -0.09 9.88
C GLY A 6 3.78 -1.62 9.80
N ILE A 7 3.66 -2.34 10.92
CA ILE A 7 3.73 -3.81 10.97
C ILE A 7 2.40 -4.48 10.57
N SER A 8 1.25 -3.82 10.76
CA SER A 8 -0.03 -4.40 10.35
C SER A 8 -0.15 -4.60 8.83
N TRP A 9 0.58 -3.79 8.05
CA TRP A 9 0.64 -3.85 6.59
C TRP A 9 1.34 -5.09 6.03
N PRO A 10 2.61 -5.40 6.37
CA PRO A 10 3.28 -6.60 5.90
C PRO A 10 2.56 -7.87 6.37
N LEU A 11 1.98 -7.86 7.57
CA LEU A 11 1.14 -8.98 8.04
C LEU A 11 -0.10 -9.16 7.16
N ASN A 12 -0.78 -8.08 6.79
CA ASN A 12 -1.93 -8.13 5.89
C ASN A 12 -1.52 -8.62 4.48
N ILE A 13 -0.36 -8.19 3.98
CA ILE A 13 0.21 -8.61 2.70
C ILE A 13 0.58 -10.10 2.71
N ILE A 14 1.22 -10.60 3.76
CA ILE A 14 1.57 -12.02 3.91
C ILE A 14 0.30 -12.88 3.97
N LYS A 15 -0.72 -12.41 4.69
CA LYS A 15 -2.01 -13.10 4.80
C LYS A 15 -2.75 -13.13 3.45
N ALA A 16 -2.76 -12.01 2.74
CA ALA A 16 -3.24 -11.89 1.37
C ALA A 16 -2.52 -12.86 0.43
N TRP A 17 -1.19 -12.93 0.53
CA TRP A 17 -0.37 -13.82 -0.29
C TRP A 17 -0.65 -15.30 0.00
N LYS A 18 -0.78 -15.68 1.28
CA LYS A 18 -1.11 -17.05 1.69
C LYS A 18 -2.54 -17.46 1.33
N SER A 19 -3.48 -16.52 1.35
CA SER A 19 -4.89 -16.77 1.04
C SER A 19 -5.16 -17.08 -0.44
N ARG A 20 -4.27 -16.70 -1.37
CA ARG A 20 -4.44 -16.86 -2.84
C ARG A 20 -5.78 -16.38 -3.42
N SER A 21 -6.52 -15.53 -2.71
CA SER A 21 -7.79 -14.94 -3.16
C SER A 21 -7.76 -13.43 -2.92
N ALA A 22 -8.41 -12.67 -3.79
CA ALA A 22 -8.48 -11.22 -3.69
C ALA A 22 -9.67 -10.74 -2.82
N LYS A 23 -10.57 -11.65 -2.40
CA LYS A 23 -11.81 -11.31 -1.67
C LYS A 23 -11.62 -10.54 -0.36
N GLY A 24 -10.45 -10.61 0.27
CA GLY A 24 -10.15 -9.90 1.52
C GLY A 24 -9.38 -8.59 1.36
N ILE A 25 -8.95 -8.23 0.15
CA ILE A 25 -8.13 -7.04 -0.11
C ILE A 25 -9.00 -5.90 -0.64
N SER A 26 -9.11 -4.82 0.12
CA SER A 26 -9.81 -3.59 -0.29
C SER A 26 -8.90 -2.71 -1.13
N LEU A 27 -8.99 -2.79 -2.46
CA LEU A 27 -8.32 -1.87 -3.38
C LEU A 27 -8.56 -0.37 -3.06
N PRO A 28 -9.80 0.10 -2.77
CA PRO A 28 -10.03 1.51 -2.46
C PRO A 28 -9.32 1.96 -1.17
N PHE A 29 -9.09 1.05 -0.22
CA PHE A 29 -8.30 1.37 0.97
C PHE A 29 -6.83 1.66 0.63
N TYR A 30 -6.20 0.85 -0.22
CA TYR A 30 -4.83 1.13 -0.70
C TYR A 30 -4.76 2.43 -1.49
N PHE A 31 -5.77 2.71 -2.33
CA PHE A 31 -5.83 3.94 -3.12
C PHE A 31 -5.99 5.19 -2.25
N PHE A 32 -6.84 5.14 -1.23
CA PHE A 32 -7.03 6.25 -0.29
C PHE A 32 -5.75 6.58 0.46
N ILE A 33 -4.98 5.56 0.84
CA ILE A 33 -3.70 5.73 1.52
C ILE A 33 -2.63 6.28 0.57
N TRP A 34 -2.66 5.85 -0.69
CA TRP A 34 -1.79 6.41 -1.71
C TRP A 34 -2.04 7.90 -1.93
N ILE A 35 -3.32 8.33 -2.00
CA ILE A 35 -3.69 9.75 -2.06
C ILE A 35 -3.23 10.49 -0.81
N GLY A 36 -3.54 9.97 0.38
CA GLY A 36 -3.11 10.57 1.65
C GLY A 36 -1.59 10.75 1.73
N TYR A 37 -0.84 9.80 1.17
CA TYR A 37 0.58 9.92 0.94
C TYR A 37 0.86 11.14 0.05
N VAL A 38 0.41 11.18 -1.20
CA VAL A 38 0.69 12.29 -2.13
C VAL A 38 0.46 13.67 -1.49
N PHE A 39 -0.66 13.86 -0.77
CA PHE A 39 -0.94 15.11 -0.05
C PHE A 39 0.10 15.42 1.05
N ALA A 40 0.53 14.42 1.82
CA ALA A 40 1.59 14.57 2.81
C ALA A 40 2.98 14.85 2.19
N PHE A 41 3.24 14.34 0.98
CA PHE A 41 4.46 14.69 0.25
C PHE A 41 4.44 16.17 -0.14
N VAL A 42 3.31 16.61 -0.71
CA VAL A 42 3.13 18.00 -1.15
C VAL A 42 3.29 18.94 0.04
N SER A 43 2.62 18.69 1.18
CA SER A 43 2.74 19.56 2.36
C SER A 43 4.15 19.65 2.92
N LYS A 44 4.92 18.55 2.86
CA LYS A 44 6.34 18.51 3.25
C LYS A 44 7.19 19.38 2.33
N PHE A 45 6.96 19.32 1.01
CA PHE A 45 7.65 20.18 0.04
C PHE A 45 7.31 21.66 0.27
N THR A 46 6.06 22.00 0.55
CA THR A 46 5.66 23.38 0.86
C THR A 46 6.33 23.88 2.15
N LEU A 47 6.43 23.03 3.17
CA LEU A 47 7.13 23.35 4.43
C LEU A 47 8.63 23.58 4.22
N ILE A 48 9.27 22.78 3.38
CA ILE A 48 10.70 22.93 3.04
C ILE A 48 10.91 24.24 2.26
N ALA A 49 10.04 24.54 1.29
CA ALA A 49 10.11 25.78 0.53
C ALA A 49 9.87 27.03 1.39
N ALA A 50 8.96 26.96 2.37
CA ALA A 50 8.65 28.06 3.27
C ALA A 50 9.70 28.32 4.36
N ASN A 51 10.54 27.33 4.70
CA ASN A 51 11.57 27.43 5.76
C ASN A 51 12.99 27.67 5.22
N ALA A 52 13.15 28.06 3.94
CA ALA A 52 14.46 28.45 3.43
C ALA A 52 14.98 29.69 4.20
N PRO A 53 16.19 29.66 4.79
CA PRO A 53 17.37 28.89 4.37
C PRO A 53 17.78 27.73 5.28
N HIS A 54 16.91 27.28 6.20
CA HIS A 54 17.25 26.17 7.08
C HIS A 54 17.37 24.83 6.31
N PRO A 55 18.31 23.95 6.70
CA PRO A 55 18.45 22.63 6.09
C PRO A 55 17.17 21.81 6.19
N TRP A 56 16.81 21.10 5.11
CA TRP A 56 15.59 20.29 5.02
C TRP A 56 15.43 19.22 6.12
N TYR A 57 16.53 18.79 6.75
CA TYR A 57 16.54 17.82 7.85
C TYR A 57 16.10 18.40 9.21
N GLU A 58 16.18 19.72 9.39
CA GLU A 58 15.64 20.43 10.57
C GLU A 58 14.12 20.51 10.48
N THR A 59 13.61 20.81 9.29
CA THR A 59 12.17 20.96 9.01
C THR A 59 11.45 19.60 8.95
N VAL A 60 12.14 18.57 8.46
CA VAL A 60 11.62 17.22 8.33
C VAL A 60 12.57 16.22 8.96
N HIS A 61 12.17 15.72 10.12
CA HIS A 61 12.89 14.64 10.80
C HIS A 61 13.13 13.44 9.87
N TRP A 62 14.36 12.92 9.89
CA TRP A 62 14.81 11.82 9.01
C TRP A 62 13.92 10.57 9.10
N TYR A 63 13.42 10.24 10.30
CA TYR A 63 12.57 9.06 10.51
C TYR A 63 11.24 9.19 9.77
N VAL A 64 10.71 10.40 9.60
CA VAL A 64 9.47 10.64 8.83
C VAL A 64 9.70 10.26 7.37
N MET A 65 10.81 10.71 6.78
CA MET A 65 11.17 10.34 5.40
C MET A 65 11.37 8.83 5.25
N PHE A 66 12.03 8.18 6.21
CA PHE A 66 12.21 6.72 6.21
C PHE A 66 10.87 5.96 6.21
N PHE A 67 9.97 6.29 7.15
CA PHE A 67 8.64 5.67 7.20
C PHE A 67 7.81 5.96 5.95
N TYR A 68 8.07 7.10 5.32
CA TYR A 68 7.37 7.51 4.11
C TYR A 68 7.76 6.63 2.92
N VAL A 69 9.06 6.43 2.71
CA VAL A 69 9.59 5.50 1.68
C VAL A 69 9.12 4.07 1.94
N LEU A 70 9.22 3.62 3.19
CA LEU A 70 8.81 2.27 3.59
C LEU A 70 7.32 2.01 3.31
N ASN A 71 6.45 2.99 3.55
CA ASN A 71 5.03 2.88 3.23
C ASN A 71 4.76 2.85 1.74
N ILE A 72 5.43 3.67 0.92
CA ILE A 72 5.28 3.60 -0.54
C ILE A 72 5.63 2.20 -1.04
N VAL A 73 6.77 1.64 -0.59
CA VAL A 73 7.17 0.28 -0.95
C VAL A 73 6.11 -0.74 -0.54
N MET A 74 5.58 -0.64 0.69
CA MET A 74 4.53 -1.55 1.17
C MET A 74 3.23 -1.45 0.38
N VAL A 75 2.78 -0.23 0.07
CA VAL A 75 1.56 0.01 -0.72
C VAL A 75 1.75 -0.56 -2.14
N THR A 76 2.90 -0.34 -2.78
CA THR A 76 3.22 -0.88 -4.09
C THR A 76 3.23 -2.41 -4.09
N VAL A 77 3.84 -3.04 -3.09
CA VAL A 77 3.85 -4.51 -2.95
C VAL A 77 2.42 -5.04 -2.72
N GLY A 78 1.61 -4.38 -1.90
CA GLY A 78 0.22 -4.73 -1.67
C GLY A 78 -0.64 -4.68 -2.94
N ILE A 79 -0.47 -3.64 -3.76
CA ILE A 79 -1.13 -3.50 -5.06
C ILE A 79 -0.67 -4.61 -6.03
N GLY A 80 0.63 -4.90 -6.10
CA GLY A 80 1.17 -5.97 -6.94
C GLY A 80 0.59 -7.35 -6.58
N ILE A 81 0.50 -7.65 -5.27
CA ILE A 81 -0.10 -8.89 -4.77
C ILE A 81 -1.60 -8.94 -5.05
N TYR A 82 -2.32 -7.81 -4.95
CA TYR A 82 -3.72 -7.74 -5.35
C TYR A 82 -3.92 -8.15 -6.82
N PHE A 83 -3.13 -7.60 -7.74
CA PHE A 83 -3.23 -7.95 -9.16
C PHE A 83 -2.96 -9.43 -9.41
N ARG A 84 -1.95 -9.99 -8.74
CA ARG A 84 -1.66 -11.43 -8.80
C ARG A 84 -2.83 -12.28 -8.30
N ASN A 85 -3.36 -11.97 -7.12
CA ASN A 85 -4.48 -12.71 -6.54
C ASN A 85 -5.76 -12.55 -7.38
N LYS A 86 -5.99 -11.38 -7.99
CA LYS A 86 -7.12 -11.15 -8.91
C LYS A 86 -7.06 -12.05 -10.13
N HIS A 87 -5.86 -12.34 -10.65
CA HIS A 87 -5.68 -13.28 -11.76
C HIS A 87 -6.01 -14.72 -11.33
N LEU A 88 -5.58 -15.14 -10.13
CA LEU A 88 -5.90 -16.46 -9.57
C LEU A 88 -7.40 -16.64 -9.27
N ASP A 89 -8.07 -15.59 -8.80
CA ASP A 89 -9.52 -15.62 -8.54
C ASP A 89 -10.33 -15.72 -9.85
N LYS A 90 -9.88 -15.05 -10.92
CA LYS A 90 -10.48 -15.19 -12.26
C LYS A 90 -10.40 -16.63 -12.76
N ALA A 91 -9.23 -17.26 -12.67
CA ALA A 91 -9.05 -18.66 -13.07
C ALA A 91 -9.89 -19.64 -12.23
N SER A 92 -10.02 -19.38 -10.92
CA SER A 92 -10.84 -20.21 -10.03
C SER A 92 -12.35 -20.02 -10.25
N THR A 93 -12.76 -18.82 -10.70
CA THR A 93 -14.16 -18.53 -11.06
C THR A 93 -14.55 -19.21 -12.38
N GLU A 94 -13.65 -19.26 -13.37
CA GLU A 94 -13.91 -19.95 -14.64
C GLU A 94 -14.07 -21.47 -14.46
N ILE A 95 -13.27 -22.12 -13.60
CA ILE A 95 -13.39 -23.57 -13.32
C ILE A 95 -14.74 -23.91 -12.67
N LYS A 96 -15.35 -22.99 -11.91
CA LYS A 96 -16.67 -23.20 -11.32
C LYS A 96 -17.83 -23.07 -12.32
N PHE A 97 -17.59 -22.50 -13.50
CA PHE A 97 -18.62 -22.19 -14.47
C PHE A 97 -18.64 -23.14 -15.68
N THR A 98 -17.75 -24.14 -15.75
CA THR A 98 -17.98 -25.27 -16.65
C THR A 98 -19.14 -26.08 -16.08
N PRO A 99 -20.35 -26.02 -16.68
CA PRO A 99 -21.39 -26.97 -16.32
C PRO A 99 -20.82 -28.33 -16.66
N VAL A 100 -20.87 -29.26 -15.71
CA VAL A 100 -20.67 -30.68 -16.01
C VAL A 100 -21.79 -31.02 -17.00
N THR A 101 -21.46 -31.02 -18.29
CA THR A 101 -22.34 -31.50 -19.34
C THR A 101 -22.32 -33.03 -19.26
N GLU A 102 -23.22 -33.58 -18.44
CA GLU A 102 -23.72 -34.94 -18.61
C GLU A 102 -24.94 -34.93 -19.54
#